data_AF-A0A4Q2ZC36-F1
#
_entry.id   AF-A0A4Q2ZC36-F1
#
_cell.length_a   1.000
_cell.length_b   1.000
_cell.length_c   1.000
_cell.angle_alpha   90.00
_cell.angle_beta   90.00
_cell.angle_gamma   90.00
#
_symmetry.space_group_name_H-M   'P 1'
#
loop_
_entity.id
_entity.type
_entity.pdbx_description
1 polymer ?
#
loop_
_entity_poly.entity_id
_entity_poly.type
_entity_poly.pdbx_seq_one_letter_code
_entity_poly.pdbx_strand_id
1 'polypeptide(L)'
;MLRADVARVREAARGMRAEHKRHSVQPKWDVVRTQIKEPLSELRNRVTEELARRESRESLVPIDRDPVPTQFVEHVRRYYEELGRSR
;
A
#
# COMPACT_ATOMS: atom_id res chain seq x y z
N MET A 1 -3.12 -11.67 -10.32
CA MET A 1 -2.40 -10.69 -11.17
C MET A 1 -1.18 -10.09 -10.48
N LEU A 2 -1.31 -9.42 -9.33
CA LEU A 2 -0.19 -8.70 -8.69
C LEU A 2 1.02 -9.58 -8.33
N ARG A 3 0.78 -10.82 -7.85
CA ARG A 3 1.84 -11.81 -7.60
C ARG A 3 2.60 -12.24 -8.87
N ALA A 4 1.90 -12.33 -10.01
CA ALA A 4 2.53 -12.68 -11.28
C ALA A 4 3.40 -11.52 -11.79
N ASP A 5 2.95 -10.28 -11.60
CA ASP A 5 3.72 -9.07 -11.94
C ASP A 5 5.02 -8.99 -11.13
N VAL A 6 4.95 -9.22 -9.81
CA VAL A 6 6.14 -9.36 -8.95
C VAL A 6 7.08 -10.45 -9.45
N ALA A 7 6.54 -11.62 -9.80
CA ALA A 7 7.34 -12.76 -10.23
C ALA A 7 8.12 -12.44 -11.51
N ARG A 8 7.51 -11.75 -12.49
CA ARG A 8 8.19 -11.31 -13.72
C ARG A 8 9.35 -10.37 -13.44
N VAL A 9 9.13 -9.34 -12.63
CA VAL A 9 10.18 -8.35 -12.32
C VAL A 9 11.34 -8.99 -11.56
N ARG A 10 11.02 -9.89 -10.62
CA ARG A 10 12.01 -10.67 -9.88
C ARG A 10 12.84 -11.56 -10.80
N GLU A 11 12.23 -12.14 -11.82
CA GLU A 11 12.94 -12.99 -12.79
C GLU A 11 13.86 -12.17 -13.71
N ALA A 12 13.38 -11.02 -14.19
CA ALA A 12 14.24 -10.09 -14.95
C ALA A 12 15.47 -9.66 -14.14
N ALA A 13 15.29 -9.34 -12.85
CA ALA A 13 16.39 -9.01 -11.95
C ALA A 13 17.37 -10.18 -11.73
N ARG A 14 16.86 -11.42 -11.61
CA ARG A 14 17.73 -12.61 -11.51
C ARG A 14 18.55 -12.82 -12.76
N GLY A 15 17.94 -12.73 -13.94
CA GLY A 15 18.62 -12.87 -15.22
C GLY A 15 19.76 -11.88 -15.34
N MET A 16 19.50 -10.58 -15.10
CA MET A 16 20.53 -9.55 -15.16
C MET A 16 21.66 -9.75 -14.15
N ARG A 17 21.33 -10.16 -12.91
CA ARG A 17 22.34 -10.46 -11.90
C ARG A 17 23.21 -11.65 -12.29
N ALA A 18 22.62 -12.70 -12.84
CA ALA A 18 23.35 -13.87 -13.30
C ALA A 18 24.28 -13.52 -14.46
N GLU A 19 23.81 -12.73 -15.41
CA GLU A 19 24.59 -12.25 -16.56
C GLU A 19 25.79 -11.40 -16.10
N HIS A 20 25.54 -10.41 -15.23
CA HIS A 20 26.59 -9.59 -14.64
C HIS A 20 27.65 -10.43 -13.91
N LYS A 21 27.21 -11.45 -13.15
CA LYS A 21 28.12 -12.33 -12.41
C LYS A 21 28.93 -13.24 -13.33
N ARG A 22 28.35 -13.72 -14.44
CA ARG A 22 29.03 -14.63 -15.39
C ARG A 22 30.04 -13.90 -16.26
N HIS A 23 29.69 -12.72 -16.75
CA HIS A 23 30.47 -12.02 -17.77
C HIS A 23 31.23 -10.81 -17.23
N SER A 24 31.02 -10.42 -15.95
CA SER A 24 31.63 -9.25 -15.30
C SER A 24 31.43 -7.92 -16.04
N VAL A 25 30.43 -7.87 -16.94
CA VAL A 25 30.10 -6.68 -17.72
C VAL A 25 29.15 -5.82 -16.91
N GLN A 26 29.33 -4.50 -16.94
CA GLN A 26 28.34 -3.61 -16.32
C GLN A 26 26.94 -3.86 -16.91
N PRO A 27 25.91 -3.91 -16.05
CA PRO A 27 24.54 -4.06 -16.53
C PRO A 27 24.17 -2.85 -17.40
N LYS A 28 23.38 -3.09 -18.44
CA LYS A 28 22.82 -2.03 -19.26
C LYS A 28 21.79 -1.27 -18.42
N TRP A 29 22.19 -0.12 -17.88
CA TRP A 29 21.40 0.64 -16.91
C TRP A 29 20.03 1.08 -17.43
N ASP A 30 19.90 1.35 -18.73
CA ASP A 30 18.60 1.62 -19.35
C ASP A 30 17.65 0.42 -19.26
N VAL A 31 18.17 -0.79 -19.48
CA VAL A 31 17.38 -2.02 -19.39
C VAL A 31 16.99 -2.30 -17.94
N VAL A 32 17.90 -2.06 -16.98
CA VAL A 32 17.60 -2.16 -15.54
C VAL A 32 16.49 -1.17 -15.16
N ARG A 33 16.55 0.06 -15.66
CA ARG A 33 15.54 1.08 -15.40
C ARG A 33 14.16 0.63 -15.92
N THR A 34 14.08 0.24 -17.19
CA THR A 34 12.80 -0.06 -17.84
C THR A 34 12.21 -1.42 -17.44
N GLN A 35 13.04 -2.45 -17.23
CA GLN A 35 12.52 -3.79 -16.91
C GLN A 35 12.39 -4.07 -15.41
N ILE A 36 13.03 -3.27 -14.55
CA ILE A 36 13.02 -3.49 -13.10
C ILE A 36 12.49 -2.26 -12.36
N LYS A 37 13.15 -1.10 -12.47
CA LYS A 37 12.82 0.06 -11.63
C LYS A 37 11.42 0.60 -11.89
N GLU A 38 11.07 0.82 -13.15
CA GLU A 38 9.75 1.33 -13.57
C GLU A 38 8.63 0.35 -13.15
N PRO A 39 8.67 -0.95 -13.51
CA PRO A 39 7.69 -1.93 -13.06
C PRO A 39 7.55 -2.06 -11.54
N LEU A 40 8.64 -1.96 -10.78
CA LEU A 40 8.57 -1.98 -9.31
C LEU A 40 7.85 -0.75 -8.76
N SER A 41 8.07 0.42 -9.37
CA SER A 41 7.42 1.67 -8.94
C SER A 41 5.92 1.63 -9.21
N GLU A 42 5.51 1.14 -10.38
CA GLU A 42 4.11 0.92 -10.73
C GLU A 42 3.45 -0.11 -9.81
N LEU A 43 4.13 -1.23 -9.56
CA LEU A 43 3.64 -2.26 -8.67
C LEU A 43 3.44 -1.72 -7.25
N ARG A 44 4.41 -0.95 -6.73
CA ARG A 44 4.29 -0.29 -5.42
C ARG A 44 3.04 0.58 -5.38
N ASN A 45 2.83 1.44 -6.38
CA ASN A 45 1.66 2.31 -6.42
C ASN A 45 0.36 1.50 -6.41
N ARG A 46 0.27 0.42 -7.22
CA ARG A 46 -0.90 -0.48 -7.23
C ARG A 46 -1.12 -1.19 -5.90
N VAL A 47 -0.06 -1.58 -5.19
CA VAL A 47 -0.16 -2.15 -3.84
C VAL A 47 -0.69 -1.11 -2.86
N THR A 48 -0.13 0.10 -2.88
CA THR A 48 -0.56 1.20 -2.01
C THR A 48 -2.04 1.54 -2.23
N GLU A 49 -2.47 1.64 -3.49
CA GLU A 49 -3.88 1.87 -3.81
C GLU A 49 -4.79 0.73 -3.34
N GLU A 50 -4.34 -0.52 -3.49
CA GLU A 50 -5.11 -1.68 -3.05
C GLU A 50 -5.20 -1.76 -1.53
N LEU A 51 -4.15 -1.38 -0.80
CA LEU A 51 -4.16 -1.25 0.65
C LEU A 51 -5.11 -0.13 1.09
N ALA A 52 -5.01 1.06 0.49
CA ALA A 52 -5.89 2.19 0.80
C ALA A 52 -7.36 1.87 0.53
N ARG A 53 -7.67 1.14 -0.56
CA ARG A 53 -9.03 0.65 -0.83
C ARG A 53 -9.52 -0.33 0.24
N ARG A 54 -8.66 -1.18 0.77
CA ARG A 54 -9.03 -2.14 1.83
C ARG A 54 -9.24 -1.44 3.16
N GLU A 55 -8.32 -0.57 3.56
CA GLU A 55 -8.45 0.26 4.77
C GLU A 55 -9.70 1.14 4.72
N SER A 56 -10.01 1.74 3.56
CA SER A 56 -11.24 2.53 3.37
C SER A 56 -12.50 1.66 3.43
N ARG A 57 -12.50 0.47 2.81
CA ARG A 57 -13.64 -0.46 2.87
C ARG A 57 -13.87 -1.01 4.28
N GLU A 58 -12.80 -1.31 5.00
CA GLU A 58 -12.82 -1.75 6.39
C GLU A 58 -13.26 -0.61 7.33
N SER A 59 -12.87 0.62 7.02
CA SER A 59 -13.32 1.85 7.69
C SER A 59 -14.80 2.21 7.43
N LEU A 60 -15.43 1.68 6.38
CA LEU A 60 -16.85 1.91 6.07
C LEU A 60 -17.78 0.90 6.77
N VAL A 61 -17.23 -0.12 7.43
CA VAL A 61 -18.00 -0.91 8.38
C VAL A 61 -18.14 -0.06 9.64
N PRO A 62 -19.35 0.12 10.20
CA PRO A 62 -19.49 0.71 11.53
C PRO A 62 -18.60 -0.12 12.46
N ILE A 63 -17.49 0.46 12.93
CA ILE A 63 -16.69 -0.12 14.01
C ILE A 63 -17.69 -0.31 15.13
N ASP A 64 -18.01 -1.58 15.41
CA ASP A 64 -18.97 -2.07 16.39
C ASP A 64 -19.26 -1.03 17.47
N ARG A 65 -20.28 -0.19 17.23
CA ARG A 65 -20.73 0.77 18.23
C ARG A 65 -21.73 0.01 19.06
N ASP A 66 -21.22 -0.66 20.08
CA ASP A 66 -22.06 -0.93 21.23
C ASP A 66 -22.79 0.39 21.56
N PRO A 67 -24.13 0.38 21.59
CA PRO A 67 -24.87 1.60 21.85
C PRO A 67 -24.36 2.18 23.15
N VAL A 68 -24.01 3.47 23.15
CA VAL A 68 -23.60 4.16 24.37
C VAL A 68 -24.73 3.94 25.38
N PRO A 69 -24.45 3.34 26.56
CA PRO A 69 -25.48 3.12 27.56
C PRO A 69 -26.21 4.44 27.82
N THR A 70 -27.54 4.42 27.91
CA THR A 70 -28.39 5.62 27.90
C THR A 70 -27.92 6.72 28.85
N GLN A 71 -27.36 6.32 30.00
CA GLN A 71 -26.79 7.21 31.02
C GLN A 71 -25.56 8.04 30.59
N PHE A 72 -24.84 7.62 29.54
CA PHE A 72 -23.61 8.27 29.08
C PHE A 72 -23.77 9.00 27.73
N VAL A 73 -24.92 8.87 27.07
CA VAL A 73 -25.18 9.45 25.73
C VAL A 73 -24.94 10.96 25.72
N GLU A 74 -25.44 11.67 26.74
CA GLU A 74 -25.37 13.12 26.82
C GLU A 74 -23.94 13.63 27.09
N HIS A 75 -23.14 12.88 27.87
CA HIS A 75 -21.74 13.21 28.12
C HIS A 75 -20.88 13.05 26.87
N VAL A 76 -21.08 11.94 26.14
CA VAL A 76 -20.36 11.68 24.89
C VAL A 76 -20.74 12.72 23.83
N ARG A 77 -22.04 13.06 23.72
CA ARG A 77 -22.53 14.11 22.82
C ARG A 77 -21.82 15.45 23.08
N ARG A 78 -21.76 15.89 24.34
CA ARG A 78 -21.12 17.15 24.73
C ARG A 78 -19.62 17.17 24.44
N TYR A 79 -18.92 16.07 24.75
CA TYR A 79 -17.48 15.95 24.50
C TYR A 79 -17.13 16.16 23.02
N TYR A 80 -17.86 15.52 22.10
CA TYR A 80 -17.64 15.70 20.67
C TYR A 80 -18.07 17.08 20.15
N GLU A 81 -19.11 17.71 20.74
CA GLU A 81 -19.52 19.08 20.40
C GLU A 81 -18.47 20.12 20.82
N GLU A 82 -17.83 19.96 21.98
CA GLU A 82 -16.75 20.82 22.43
C GLU A 82 -15.47 20.64 21.60
N LEU A 83 -15.18 19.39 21.20
CA LEU A 83 -14.05 19.07 20.31
C LEU A 83 -14.23 19.67 18.90
N GLY A 84 -15.46 19.74 18.41
CA GLY A 84 -15.78 20.35 17.11
C GLY A 84 -15.75 21.87 17.11
N ARG A 85 -15.94 22.51 18.28
CA ARG A 85 -15.86 23.97 18.46
C ARG A 85 -14.45 24.50 18.68
N SER A 86 -13.50 23.61 18.95
CA SER A 86 -12.08 23.94 19.13
C SER A 86 -11.27 23.87 17.82
N ARG A 87 -11.95 23.96 16.67
CA ARG A 87 -11.37 24.03 15.34
C ARG A 87 -11.75 25.32 14.62
#